data_AF-A0A699HR99-F1
#
_entry.id   AF-A0A699HR99-F1
#
_cell.length_a   1.000
_cell.length_b   1.000
_cell.length_c   1.000
_cell.angle_alpha   90.00
_cell.angle_beta   90.00
_cell.angle_gamma   90.00
#
_symmetry.space_group_name_H-M   'P 1'
#
loop_
_entity.id
_entity.type
_entity.pdbx_description
1 polymer ?
#
loop_
_entity_poly.entity_id
_entity_poly.type
_entity_poly.pdbx_seq_one_letter_code
_entity_poly.pdbx_strand_id
1 'polypeptide(L)' 'MRIDELHKFSDGTLNDVRNALDDHLKGIRMQYLPTTIWRKWDKDRATAMIQAIDKMLRTRRIMRNLERFVGGRQYEGDF' A
#
# COMPACT_ATOMS: atom_id res chain seq x y z
N MET A 1 19.06 -10.72 17.63
CA MET A 1 19.24 -11.92 16.80
C MET A 1 17.87 -12.56 16.50
N ARG A 2 17.08 -11.95 15.59
CA ARG A 2 15.76 -12.41 15.10
C ARG A 2 15.51 -12.03 13.62
N ILE A 3 16.53 -11.48 12.96
CA ILE A 3 16.44 -10.94 11.60
C ILE A 3 16.94 -12.00 10.58
N ASP A 4 17.78 -12.94 11.02
CA ASP A 4 18.28 -14.08 10.23
C ASP A 4 17.20 -15.11 9.86
N GLU A 5 16.10 -15.22 10.61
CA GLU A 5 15.02 -16.16 10.30
C GLU A 5 14.14 -15.67 9.14
N LEU A 6 14.03 -14.34 8.96
CA LEU A 6 13.30 -13.73 7.83
C LEU A 6 14.07 -13.87 6.51
N HIS A 7 15.40 -14.02 6.55
CA HIS A 7 16.23 -14.25 5.38
C HIS A 7 16.10 -15.67 4.79
N LYS A 8 15.64 -16.64 5.60
CA LYS A 8 15.36 -18.02 5.13
C LYS A 8 14.10 -18.12 4.27
N PHE A 9 13.21 -17.12 4.33
CA PHE A 9 12.20 -16.90 3.31
C PHE A 9 12.84 -16.13 2.16
N SER A 10 13.81 -16.76 1.50
CA SER A 10 14.51 -16.12 0.38
C SER A 10 13.51 -15.77 -0.74
N ASP A 11 13.94 -14.88 -1.62
CA ASP A 11 13.14 -14.32 -2.71
C ASP A 11 12.44 -15.39 -3.57
N GLY A 12 12.97 -16.61 -3.64
CA GLY A 12 12.34 -17.73 -4.35
C GLY A 12 11.00 -18.17 -3.74
N THR A 13 10.96 -18.40 -2.42
CA THR A 13 9.72 -18.83 -1.74
C THR A 13 8.69 -17.71 -1.72
N LEU A 14 9.12 -16.45 -1.60
CA LEU A 14 8.23 -15.31 -1.71
C LEU A 14 7.67 -15.16 -3.13
N ASN A 15 8.47 -15.45 -4.16
CA ASN A 15 8.00 -15.42 -5.55
C ASN A 15 7.00 -16.54 -5.86
N ASP A 16 7.20 -17.73 -5.31
CA ASP A 16 6.27 -18.85 -5.47
C ASP A 16 4.92 -18.58 -4.76
N VAL A 17 4.96 -18.00 -3.56
CA VAL A 17 3.73 -17.57 -2.86
C VAL A 17 3.02 -16.46 -3.65
N ARG A 18 3.77 -15.53 -4.27
CA ARG A 18 3.18 -14.48 -5.11
C ARG A 18 2.54 -15.05 -6.37
N ASN A 19 3.16 -16.02 -7.03
CA ASN A 19 2.58 -16.69 -8.20
C ASN A 19 1.34 -17.49 -7.83
N ALA A 20 1.37 -18.28 -6.76
CA ALA A 20 0.21 -19.04 -6.29
C ALA A 20 -0.98 -18.12 -5.93
N LEU A 21 -0.68 -16.95 -5.35
CA LEU A 21 -1.70 -15.95 -5.05
C LEU A 21 -2.25 -15.29 -6.32
N ASP A 22 -1.39 -14.92 -7.28
CA ASP A 22 -1.81 -14.33 -8.57
C ASP A 22 -2.66 -15.29 -9.40
N ASP A 23 -2.30 -16.57 -9.45
CA ASP A 23 -3.06 -17.61 -10.15
C ASP A 23 -4.43 -17.84 -9.49
N HIS A 24 -4.49 -17.82 -8.17
CA HIS A 24 -5.77 -17.93 -7.46
C HIS A 24 -6.64 -16.68 -7.67
N LEU A 25 -6.05 -15.49 -7.67
CA LEU A 25 -6.74 -14.23 -7.99
C LEU A 25 -7.23 -14.20 -9.45
N LYS A 26 -6.46 -14.71 -10.40
CA LYS A 26 -6.90 -14.90 -11.79
C LYS A 26 -8.06 -15.88 -11.87
N GLY A 27 -8.04 -16.97 -11.12
CA GLY A 27 -9.15 -17.92 -11.01
C GLY A 27 -10.43 -17.25 -10.50
N ILE A 28 -10.33 -16.46 -9.43
CA ILE A 28 -11.44 -15.67 -8.88
C ILE A 28 -11.93 -14.62 -9.89
N ARG A 29 -11.00 -13.95 -10.59
CA ARG A 29 -11.30 -12.96 -11.63
C ARG A 29 -12.01 -13.57 -12.84
N MET A 30 -11.66 -14.79 -13.22
CA MET A 30 -12.18 -15.47 -14.41
C MET A 30 -13.52 -16.17 -14.13
N GLN A 31 -13.74 -16.67 -12.90
CA GLN A 31 -14.98 -17.36 -12.53
C GLN A 31 -16.14 -16.43 -12.15
N TYR A 32 -15.89 -15.22 -11.62
CA TYR A 32 -16.96 -14.36 -11.09
C TYR A 32 -17.27 -13.09 -11.90
N LEU A 33 -16.47 -12.72 -12.90
CA LEU A 33 -16.60 -11.42 -13.56
C LEU A 33 -16.55 -11.54 -15.08
N PRO A 34 -17.71 -11.45 -15.76
CA PRO A 34 -17.74 -11.22 -17.19
C PRO A 34 -17.07 -9.87 -17.47
N THR A 35 -15.97 -9.94 -18.21
CA THR A 35 -14.99 -8.91 -18.55
C THR A 35 -15.59 -7.60 -19.13
N THR A 36 -16.87 -7.64 -19.50
CA THR A 36 -17.67 -6.52 -20.02
C THR A 36 -18.24 -5.60 -18.94
N ILE A 37 -18.57 -6.10 -17.75
CA ILE A 37 -19.10 -5.27 -16.63
C ILE A 37 -17.95 -4.51 -15.94
N TRP A 38 -16.76 -5.11 -15.91
CA TRP A 38 -15.59 -4.56 -15.22
C TRP A 38 -15.06 -3.27 -15.87
N ARG A 39 -14.91 -3.20 -17.20
CA ARG A 39 -14.30 -2.03 -17.87
C ARG A 39 -15.00 -0.69 -17.56
N LYS A 40 -16.31 -0.71 -17.30
CA LYS A 40 -17.10 0.51 -17.05
C LYS A 40 -17.05 0.92 -15.58
N TRP A 41 -17.09 -0.05 -14.66
CA TRP A 41 -17.04 0.19 -13.21
C TRP A 41 -15.62 0.47 -12.69
N ASP A 42 -14.60 -0.07 -13.35
CA ASP A 42 -13.20 0.03 -12.92
C ASP A 42 -12.60 1.43 -13.12
N LYS A 43 -13.03 2.20 -14.13
CA LYS A 43 -12.49 3.56 -14.32
C LYS A 43 -12.90 4.51 -13.21
N ASP A 44 -14.18 4.51 -12.83
CA ASP A 44 -14.69 5.35 -11.76
C ASP A 44 -14.22 4.87 -10.39
N ARG A 45 -14.12 3.54 -10.20
CA ARG A 45 -13.57 2.95 -8.98
C ARG A 45 -12.07 3.21 -8.83
N ALA A 46 -11.29 3.06 -9.90
CA ALA A 46 -9.86 3.39 -9.90
C ALA A 46 -9.65 4.88 -9.66
N THR A 47 -10.48 5.75 -10.26
CA THR A 47 -10.45 7.19 -10.00
C THR A 47 -10.74 7.50 -8.53
N ALA A 48 -11.75 6.85 -7.94
CA ALA A 48 -12.08 7.02 -6.53
C ALA A 48 -10.97 6.50 -5.59
N MET A 49 -10.32 5.38 -5.94
CA MET A 49 -9.18 4.85 -5.19
C MET A 49 -7.97 5.78 -5.28
N ILE A 50 -7.64 6.31 -6.46
CA ILE A 50 -6.57 7.28 -6.67
C ILE A 50 -6.85 8.54 -5.84
N GLN A 51 -8.07 9.07 -5.89
CA GLN A 51 -8.47 10.23 -5.08
C GLN A 51 -8.36 9.96 -3.57
N ALA A 52 -8.73 8.76 -3.11
CA ALA A 52 -8.59 8.38 -1.71
C ALA A 52 -7.12 8.33 -1.27
N ILE A 53 -6.24 7.78 -2.11
CA ILE A 53 -4.79 7.73 -1.87
C ILE A 53 -4.20 9.15 -1.82
N ASP A 54 -4.53 10.01 -2.79
CA ASP A 54 -4.08 11.41 -2.82
C ASP A 54 -4.52 12.17 -1.56
N LYS A 55 -5.76 11.97 -1.13
CA LYS A 55 -6.29 12.57 0.10
C LYS A 55 -5.51 12.10 1.32
N MET A 56 -5.23 10.80 1.44
CA MET A 56 -4.44 10.25 2.55
C MET A 56 -3.00 10.76 2.55
N LEU A 57 -2.36 10.84 1.38
CA LEU A 57 -0.99 11.36 1.24
C LEU A 57 -0.92 12.85 1.60
N ARG A 58 -1.91 13.64 1.19
CA ARG A 58 -2.00 15.07 1.57
C ARG A 58 -2.12 15.23 3.07
N THR A 59 -2.96 14.45 3.73
CA THR A 59 -3.10 14.47 5.20
C THR A 59 -1.80 14.09 5.89
N ARG A 60 -1.10 13.04 5.44
CA ARG A 60 0.21 12.66 5.99
C ARG A 60 1.26 13.75 5.80
N ARG A 61 1.28 14.42 4.65
CA ARG A 61 2.22 15.51 4.39
C ARG A 61 1.96 16.71 5.30
N ILE A 62 0.69 17.03 5.58
CA ILE A 62 0.31 18.08 6.53
C ILE A 62 0.72 17.70 7.95
N MET A 63 0.43 16.48 8.40
CA MET A 63 0.83 16.01 9.74
C MET A 63 2.35 16.04 9.91
N ARG A 64 3.13 15.55 8.93
CA ARG A 64 4.59 15.55 8.99
C ARG A 64 5.18 16.97 9.01
N ASN A 65 4.57 17.91 8.29
CA ASN A 65 4.97 19.31 8.35
C ASN A 65 4.61 19.95 9.71
N LEU A 66 3.45 19.59 10.27
CA LEU A 66 3.03 20.03 11.60
C LEU A 66 3.95 19.46 12.69
N GLU A 67 4.34 18.20 12.61
CA GLU A 67 5.33 17.58 13.49
C GLU A 67 6.69 18.29 13.40
N ARG A 68 7.15 18.66 12.19
CA ARG A 68 8.38 19.46 12.05
C ARG A 68 8.22 20.87 12.63
N PHE A 69 7.05 21.48 12.52
CA PHE A 69 6.76 22.79 13.08
C PHE A 69 6.71 22.76 14.61
N VAL A 70 6.11 21.72 15.20
CA VAL A 70 6.01 21.54 16.65
C VAL A 70 7.33 21.04 17.25
N GLY A 71 7.99 20.07 16.60
CA GLY A 71 9.28 19.51 17.02
C GLY A 71 10.48 20.43 16.81
N GLY A 72 10.36 21.46 15.97
CA GLY A 72 11.36 22.52 15.84
C GLY A 72 11.36 23.54 16.98
N ARG A 73 10.45 23.44 17.97
CA ARG A 73 10.38 24.33 19.15
C ARG A 73 10.88 23.71 20.45
N GLN A 74 11.30 22.45 20.45
CA GLN A 74 11.94 21.83 21.62
C GLN A 74 13.37 21.48 21.24
N TYR A 75 14.30 22.42 21.41
CA TYR A 75 15.72 22.23 21.78
C TYR A 75 16.43 23.61 21.86
N GLU A 76 15.78 24.62 22.47
CA GLU A 76 16.43 25.89 22.84
C GLU A 76 16.13 26.25 24.31
N GLY A 77 16.11 25.23 25.15
CA GLY A 77 15.96 25.38 26.59
C GLY A 77 16.26 24.05 27.24
N ASP A 78 17.52 23.84 27.61
CA ASP A 78 17.91 23.60 28.99
C ASP A 78 19.37 23.08 29.07
N PHE A 79 20.21 23.92 29.69
CA PHE A 79 21.59 23.75 30.21
C PHE A 79 22.78 23.72 29.25
#